data_AF-A0A497QC49-F1
#
_entry.id   AF-A0A497QC49-F1
#
_cell.length_a   1.000
_cell.length_b   1.000
_cell.length_c   1.000
_cell.angle_alpha   90.00
_cell.angle_beta   90.00
_cell.angle_gamma   90.00
#
_symmetry.space_group_name_H-M   'P 1'
#
loop_
_entity.id
_entity.type
_entity.pdbx_description
1 polymer ?
#
loop_
_entity_poly.entity_id
_entity_poly.type
_entity_poly.pdbx_seq_one_letter_code
_entity_poly.pdbx_strand_id
1 'polypeptide(L)'
;MTKTSNKIILALVLLGILGALGIMGNYSNPTNNQTKKMLKTNTMGVIEPSFAAAHSPIFIDGNDPAHDWDDCDAVTGSGTFAYPYVIENLEIDAGGAGSGIYIRDSSAYLKIKNCIIINTGTDFPNS
;
A
#
# COMPACT_ATOMS: atom_id res chain seq x y z
N MET A 1 -8.10 -44.88 29.01
CA MET A 1 -7.82 -44.53 27.61
C MET A 1 -9.07 -44.85 26.79
N THR A 2 -10.04 -43.92 26.79
CA THR A 2 -11.38 -44.13 26.25
C THR A 2 -11.45 -43.73 24.78
N LYS A 3 -11.93 -44.66 23.97
CA LYS A 3 -12.14 -44.57 22.52
C LYS A 3 -13.34 -43.65 22.23
N THR A 4 -13.11 -42.35 22.09
CA THR A 4 -14.14 -41.42 21.64
C THR A 4 -14.44 -41.70 20.18
N SER A 5 -15.64 -42.23 19.96
CA SER A 5 -16.10 -42.84 18.73
C SER A 5 -16.30 -41.80 17.62
N ASN A 6 -15.92 -42.15 16.39
CA ASN A 6 -15.99 -41.40 15.11
C ASN A 6 -17.34 -40.73 14.75
N LYS A 7 -18.33 -40.71 15.64
CA LYS A 7 -19.64 -40.08 15.46
C LYS A 7 -19.58 -38.55 15.61
N ILE A 8 -18.66 -38.02 16.41
CA ILE A 8 -18.52 -36.56 16.62
C ILE A 8 -17.82 -35.89 15.42
N ILE A 9 -16.82 -36.55 14.83
CA ILE A 9 -16.10 -36.05 13.66
C ILE A 9 -17.01 -36.04 12.42
N LEU A 10 -17.86 -37.06 12.25
CA LEU A 10 -18.82 -37.12 11.13
C LEU A 10 -19.92 -36.04 11.24
N ALA A 11 -20.35 -35.68 12.46
CA ALA A 11 -21.33 -34.62 12.69
C ALA A 11 -20.79 -33.22 12.33
N LEU A 12 -19.49 -32.96 12.57
CA LEU A 12 -18.85 -31.69 12.23
C LEU A 12 -18.64 -31.51 10.71
N VAL A 13 -18.40 -32.60 9.97
CA VAL A 13 -18.24 -32.55 8.50
C VAL A 13 -19.59 -32.32 7.78
N LEU A 14 -20.70 -32.87 8.29
CA LEU A 14 -22.05 -32.64 7.73
C LEU A 14 -22.55 -31.20 7.95
N LEU A 15 -22.24 -30.59 9.11
CA LEU A 15 -22.56 -29.18 9.38
C LEU A 15 -21.73 -28.21 8.53
N GLY A 16 -20.49 -28.57 8.20
CA GLY A 16 -19.62 -27.78 7.32
C GLY A 16 -20.07 -27.77 5.85
N ILE A 17 -20.80 -28.79 5.38
CA ILE A 17 -21.28 -28.87 3.98
C ILE A 17 -22.66 -28.21 3.81
N LEU A 18 -23.50 -28.15 4.85
CA LEU A 18 -24.79 -27.43 4.79
C LEU A 18 -24.62 -25.89 4.67
N GLY A 19 -23.47 -25.34 5.07
CA GLY A 19 -23.16 -23.92 4.90
C GLY A 19 -22.90 -23.49 3.46
N ALA A 20 -22.82 -24.42 2.50
CA ALA A 20 -22.48 -24.14 1.10
C ALA A 20 -23.69 -24.08 0.15
N LEU A 21 -24.93 -24.27 0.62
CA LEU A 21 -26.10 -24.41 -0.27
C LEU A 21 -27.29 -23.47 0.01
N GLY A 22 -27.13 -22.45 0.87
CA GLY A 22 -28.29 -21.65 1.30
C GLY A 22 -27.99 -20.21 1.68
N ILE A 23 -27.52 -19.39 0.73
CA ILE A 23 -27.70 -17.94 0.77
C ILE A 23 -27.68 -17.41 -0.68
N MET A 24 -28.75 -17.68 -1.43
CA MET A 24 -29.12 -16.83 -2.55
C MET A 24 -29.88 -15.63 -1.98
N GLY A 25 -29.17 -14.81 -1.21
CA GLY A 25 -29.63 -13.47 -0.90
C GLY A 25 -29.55 -12.67 -2.19
N ASN A 26 -30.54 -11.83 -2.47
CA ASN A 26 -30.44 -10.82 -3.51
C ASN A 26 -29.15 -10.04 -3.27
N TYR A 27 -28.12 -10.28 -4.09
CA TYR A 27 -26.98 -9.40 -4.19
C TYR A 27 -27.51 -8.14 -4.89
N SER A 28 -28.07 -7.22 -4.11
CA SER A 28 -28.15 -5.83 -4.50
C SER A 28 -26.72 -5.37 -4.68
N ASN A 29 -26.24 -5.37 -5.92
CA ASN A 29 -25.02 -4.68 -6.29
C ASN A 29 -25.22 -3.22 -5.84
N PRO A 30 -24.51 -2.72 -4.82
CA PRO A 30 -24.55 -1.29 -4.57
C PRO A 30 -23.95 -0.67 -5.83
N THR A 31 -24.77 0.02 -6.62
CA THR A 31 -24.23 0.89 -7.66
C THR A 31 -23.32 1.85 -6.93
N ASN A 32 -22.04 1.61 -7.10
CA ASN A 32 -21.00 2.35 -6.44
C ASN A 32 -21.07 3.78 -7.00
N ASN A 33 -21.74 4.67 -6.26
CA ASN A 33 -21.66 6.12 -6.46
C ASN A 33 -20.37 6.68 -5.83
N GLN A 34 -19.29 5.90 -5.76
CA GLN A 34 -17.97 6.48 -5.94
C GLN A 34 -18.02 7.02 -7.35
N THR A 35 -18.09 8.34 -7.47
CA THR A 35 -17.66 9.06 -8.66
C THR A 35 -16.57 8.23 -9.31
N LYS A 36 -16.88 7.65 -10.47
CA LYS A 36 -15.86 7.16 -11.39
C LYS A 36 -14.92 8.35 -11.48
N LYS A 37 -13.81 8.36 -10.73
CA LYS A 37 -12.79 9.40 -10.87
C LYS A 37 -12.42 9.23 -12.33
N MET A 38 -12.98 10.11 -13.15
CA MET A 38 -12.87 9.98 -14.58
C MET A 38 -11.38 9.85 -14.81
N LEU A 39 -10.97 8.71 -15.35
CA LEU A 39 -9.62 8.59 -15.88
C LEU A 39 -9.52 9.80 -16.81
N LYS A 40 -8.77 10.81 -16.37
CA LYS A 40 -8.62 12.05 -17.11
C LYS A 40 -7.64 11.70 -18.22
N THR A 41 -8.10 10.93 -19.20
CA THR A 41 -7.40 10.76 -20.46
C THR A 41 -7.32 12.15 -21.04
N ASN A 42 -6.10 12.68 -21.17
CA ASN A 42 -5.91 13.79 -22.08
C ASN A 42 -6.43 13.31 -23.46
N THR A 43 -6.94 14.24 -24.26
CA THR A 43 -7.67 13.95 -25.52
C THR A 43 -6.85 13.18 -26.57
N MET A 44 -5.59 12.80 -26.28
CA MET A 44 -4.70 12.06 -27.17
C MET A 44 -4.45 10.60 -26.78
N GLY A 45 -5.12 10.07 -25.74
CA GLY A 45 -4.89 8.69 -25.31
C GLY A 45 -3.49 8.45 -24.72
N VAL A 46 -2.80 9.52 -24.36
CA VAL A 46 -1.63 9.42 -23.50
C VAL A 46 -2.18 9.21 -22.09
N ILE A 47 -1.91 8.04 -21.54
CA ILE A 47 -2.19 7.77 -20.14
C ILE A 47 -1.19 8.63 -19.37
N GLU A 48 -1.58 9.87 -19.05
CA GLU A 48 -0.93 10.58 -17.94
C GLU A 48 -0.97 9.64 -16.75
N PRO A 49 0.15 9.45 -16.00
CA PRO A 49 0.14 8.62 -14.81
C PRO A 49 -1.07 9.04 -13.98
N SER A 50 -1.98 8.11 -13.71
CA SER A 50 -3.28 8.44 -13.13
C SER A 50 -3.04 9.12 -11.77
N PHE A 51 -3.07 10.45 -11.75
CA PHE A 51 -2.79 11.35 -10.62
C PHE A 51 -2.02 10.67 -9.48
N ALA A 52 -0.70 10.78 -9.51
CA ALA A 52 0.15 10.35 -8.40
C ALA A 52 -0.44 10.91 -7.09
N ALA A 53 -0.58 10.06 -6.08
CA ALA A 53 -1.25 10.45 -4.85
C ALA A 53 -0.40 11.52 -4.15
N ALA A 54 -1.01 12.66 -3.80
CA ALA A 54 -0.32 13.71 -3.07
C ALA A 54 0.16 13.15 -1.72
N HIS A 55 1.42 13.39 -1.39
CA HIS A 55 2.04 12.93 -0.15
C HIS A 55 2.99 13.99 0.40
N SER A 56 3.05 14.11 1.73
CA SER A 56 4.03 14.96 2.40
C SER A 56 5.47 14.48 2.13
N PRO A 57 6.50 15.30 2.37
CA PRO A 57 7.87 14.82 2.33
C PRO A 57 8.08 13.56 3.18
N ILE A 58 8.78 12.59 2.62
CA ILE A 58 9.08 11.31 3.28
C ILE A 58 10.44 11.43 3.95
N PHE A 59 10.49 11.15 5.25
CA PHE A 59 11.73 11.03 6.01
C PHE A 59 11.83 9.62 6.58
N ILE A 60 12.96 8.96 6.32
CA ILE A 60 13.30 7.64 6.86
C ILE A 60 14.69 7.69 7.49
N ASP A 61 14.80 7.21 8.71
CA ASP A 61 16.04 7.00 9.44
C ASP A 61 16.10 5.55 9.93
N GLY A 62 17.02 4.76 9.36
CA GLY A 62 17.18 3.35 9.71
C GLY A 62 17.68 3.09 11.14
N ASN A 63 18.11 4.13 11.87
CA ASN A 63 18.52 4.04 13.27
C ASN A 63 17.45 4.59 14.25
N ASP A 64 16.37 5.21 13.77
CA ASP A 64 15.31 5.79 14.59
C ASP A 64 13.98 5.05 14.40
N PRO A 65 13.54 4.22 15.36
CA PRO A 65 12.29 3.47 15.27
C PRO A 65 11.02 4.33 15.16
N ALA A 66 11.10 5.63 15.46
CA ALA A 66 9.97 6.55 15.30
C ALA A 66 9.91 7.17 13.88
N HIS A 67 10.90 6.91 13.04
CA HIS A 67 10.98 7.43 11.68
C HIS A 67 11.60 6.38 10.74
N ASP A 68 11.46 5.09 11.03
CA ASP A 68 12.01 4.03 10.18
C ASP A 68 11.02 3.63 9.07
N TRP A 69 11.33 2.55 8.37
CA TRP A 69 10.52 2.08 7.24
C TRP A 69 9.13 1.56 7.62
N ASP A 70 8.95 1.07 8.85
CA ASP A 70 7.68 0.51 9.32
C ASP A 70 6.69 1.62 9.74
N ASP A 71 7.18 2.85 9.98
CA ASP A 71 6.38 4.03 10.35
C ASP A 71 5.89 4.86 9.15
N CYS A 72 6.26 4.51 7.92
CA CYS A 72 5.86 5.26 6.72
C CYS A 72 4.73 4.57 5.95
N ASP A 73 3.55 5.20 5.89
CA ASP A 73 2.36 4.68 5.20
C ASP A 73 2.47 4.67 3.66
N ALA A 74 3.35 5.50 3.10
CA ALA A 74 3.73 5.51 1.68
C ALA A 74 4.69 4.39 1.30
N VAL A 75 5.32 3.73 2.27
CA VAL A 75 6.29 2.67 2.02
C VAL A 75 5.57 1.33 1.94
N THR A 76 5.77 0.67 0.80
CA THR A 76 5.30 -0.70 0.59
C THR A 76 6.51 -1.62 0.39
N GLY A 77 6.28 -2.89 0.04
CA GLY A 77 7.32 -3.87 -0.18
C GLY A 77 7.35 -4.42 -1.60
N SER A 78 8.51 -4.99 -1.96
CA SER A 78 8.91 -5.55 -3.26
C SER A 78 9.61 -4.61 -4.26
N GLY A 79 10.60 -3.94 -3.71
CA GLY A 79 11.92 -4.30 -4.14
C GLY A 79 12.10 -5.82 -4.18
N THR A 80 13.24 -6.14 -3.63
CA THR A 80 13.96 -7.41 -3.41
C THR A 80 15.37 -6.88 -3.13
N PHE A 81 16.18 -7.36 -2.19
CA PHE A 81 16.31 -8.74 -1.75
C PHE A 81 15.98 -8.90 -0.26
N ALA A 82 15.03 -9.72 0.18
CA ALA A 82 14.13 -10.56 -0.61
C ALA A 82 12.92 -9.81 -1.14
N TYR A 83 12.34 -8.79 -0.49
CA TYR A 83 11.36 -7.84 -1.10
C TYR A 83 11.24 -6.50 -0.31
N PRO A 84 12.32 -5.77 0.05
CA PRO A 84 12.20 -4.51 0.81
C PRO A 84 11.78 -3.35 -0.11
N TYR A 85 11.85 -2.12 0.33
CA TYR A 85 10.80 -1.13 0.13
C TYR A 85 10.52 -0.64 -1.31
N VAL A 86 9.27 -0.26 -1.55
CA VAL A 86 8.83 0.48 -2.75
C VAL A 86 8.08 1.74 -2.31
N ILE A 87 8.54 2.88 -2.81
CA ILE A 87 7.80 4.14 -2.79
C ILE A 87 7.36 4.38 -4.23
N GLU A 88 6.05 4.40 -4.50
CA GLU A 88 5.57 4.55 -5.87
C GLU A 88 4.27 5.31 -6.05
N ASN A 89 4.13 5.92 -7.23
CA ASN A 89 2.92 6.63 -7.67
C ASN A 89 2.53 7.80 -6.74
N LEU A 90 3.52 8.57 -6.25
CA LEU A 90 3.32 9.73 -5.37
C LEU A 90 3.70 11.06 -6.02
N GLU A 91 2.97 12.11 -5.66
CA GLU A 91 3.35 13.50 -5.92
C GLU A 91 3.75 14.14 -4.59
N ILE A 92 5.01 14.56 -4.48
CA ILE A 92 5.59 15.11 -3.26
C ILE A 92 6.05 16.53 -3.52
N ASP A 93 5.41 17.50 -2.86
CA ASP A 93 5.82 18.90 -2.82
C ASP A 93 6.55 19.15 -1.50
N ALA A 94 7.84 19.52 -1.58
CA ALA A 94 8.66 19.80 -0.41
C ALA A 94 8.56 21.26 0.09
N GLY A 95 7.66 22.07 -0.46
CA GLY A 95 7.33 23.40 0.06
C GLY A 95 8.44 24.45 -0.11
N GLY A 96 9.48 24.16 -0.89
CA GLY A 96 10.64 25.02 -1.14
C GLY A 96 11.79 24.81 -0.15
N ALA A 97 11.70 23.81 0.74
CA ALA A 97 12.68 23.53 1.77
C ALA A 97 12.98 22.03 1.86
N GLY A 98 14.21 21.68 2.27
CA GLY A 98 14.56 20.28 2.52
C GLY A 98 14.47 19.37 1.30
N SER A 99 14.35 18.07 1.57
CA SER A 99 14.22 17.01 0.57
C SER A 99 12.80 16.48 0.53
N GLY A 100 12.29 16.13 -0.66
CA GLY A 100 10.99 15.46 -0.79
C GLY A 100 11.02 14.01 -0.31
N ILE A 101 12.14 13.31 -0.52
CA ILE A 101 12.41 11.99 0.08
C ILE A 101 13.81 12.06 0.66
N TYR A 102 13.93 11.92 1.98
CA TYR A 102 15.20 11.84 2.69
C TYR A 102 15.30 10.51 3.42
N ILE A 103 16.30 9.70 3.06
CA ILE A 103 16.55 8.41 3.67
C ILE A 103 17.99 8.43 4.18
N ARG A 104 18.18 8.14 5.46
CA ARG A 104 19.49 8.00 6.08
C ARG A 104 19.62 6.71 6.86
N ASP A 105 20.86 6.35 7.15
CA ASP A 105 21.21 5.23 8.03
C ASP A 105 20.56 3.89 7.66
N SER A 106 20.37 3.64 6.36
CA SER A 106 19.78 2.40 5.87
C SER A 106 20.63 1.72 4.82
N SER A 107 20.64 0.38 4.87
CA SER A 107 21.24 -0.50 3.87
C SER A 107 20.19 -1.37 3.15
N ALA A 108 18.90 -1.10 3.36
CA ALA A 108 17.81 -1.86 2.75
C ALA A 108 17.74 -1.62 1.23
N TYR A 109 17.29 -2.63 0.46
CA TYR A 109 16.99 -2.39 -0.95
C TYR A 109 15.74 -1.50 -1.07
N LEU A 110 15.73 -0.65 -2.09
CA LEU A 110 14.67 0.32 -2.32
C LEU A 110 14.40 0.46 -3.82
N LYS A 111 13.12 0.60 -4.19
CA LYS A 111 12.70 1.11 -5.50
C LYS A 111 11.86 2.38 -5.30
N ILE A 112 12.20 3.44 -6.01
CA ILE A 112 11.36 4.63 -6.15
C ILE A 112 10.84 4.66 -7.59
N LYS A 113 9.52 4.61 -7.80
CA LYS A 113 8.93 4.49 -9.14
C LYS A 113 7.75 5.42 -9.35
N ASN A 114 7.66 6.05 -10.51
CA ASN A 114 6.50 6.86 -10.90
C ASN A 114 6.17 7.99 -9.89
N CYS A 115 7.18 8.58 -9.25
CA CYS A 115 6.99 9.71 -8.35
C CYS A 115 7.29 11.03 -9.06
N ILE A 116 6.53 12.06 -8.71
CA ILE A 116 6.80 13.46 -9.06
C ILE A 116 7.28 14.14 -7.77
N ILE A 117 8.49 14.66 -7.78
CA ILE A 117 9.07 15.37 -6.63
C ILE A 117 9.37 16.78 -7.07
N ILE A 118 8.75 17.76 -6.42
CA ILE A 118 8.83 19.17 -6.81
C ILE A 118 9.14 20.05 -5.61
N ASN A 119 9.62 21.26 -5.90
CA ASN A 119 9.79 22.33 -4.91
C ASN A 119 10.67 21.92 -3.71
N THR A 120 11.78 21.22 -3.99
CA THR A 120 12.79 20.88 -2.98
C THR A 120 13.72 22.05 -2.70
N GLY A 121 14.22 22.14 -1.47
CA GLY A 121 15.20 23.16 -1.08
C GLY A 121 16.65 22.70 -1.24
N THR A 122 17.58 23.60 -0.92
CA THR A 122 19.04 23.33 -0.86
C THR A 122 19.50 22.82 0.51
N ASP A 123 18.61 22.86 1.49
CA ASP A 123 18.95 22.59 2.89
C ASP A 123 18.93 21.07 3.11
N PHE A 124 20.10 20.45 3.20
CA PHE A 124 20.18 19.13 3.83
C PHE A 124 19.89 19.33 5.32
N PRO A 125 18.96 18.58 5.94
CA PRO A 125 18.77 18.65 7.38
C PRO A 125 20.06 18.13 8.06
N ASN A 126 20.91 19.09 8.44
CA ASN A 126 22.12 19.03 9.25
C ASN A 126 22.80 17.65 9.34
N SER A 127 23.87 17.49 8.55
CA SER A 127 24.92 16.48 8.72
C SER A 127 25.53 16.46 10.11
#